data_AF-A0A948Z353-F1
#
_entry.id   AF-A0A948Z353-F1
#
_cell.length_a   1.000
_cell.length_b   1.000
_cell.length_c   1.000
_cell.angle_alpha   90.00
_cell.angle_beta   90.00
_cell.angle_gamma   90.00
#
_symmetry.space_group_name_H-M   'P 1'
#
loop_
_entity.id
_entity.type
_entity.pdbx_description
1 polymer ?
#
loop_
_entity_poly.entity_id
_entity_poly.type
_entity_poly.pdbx_seq_one_letter_code
_entity_poly.pdbx_strand_id
1 'polypeptide(L)'
;LDTTPLTKTVFAEWNNLIKKFGNEVNVLVDAPMDEIKENTNEKIANAIRVFRENKVIIHPGGGGRYGRIELPDDKTTWKQPKSGGQKSLFDFVGE
;
A
#
# COMPACT_ATOMS: atom_id res chain seq x y z
N LEU A 1 6.87 11.09 -13.49
CA LEU A 1 5.43 10.95 -13.83
C LEU A 1 4.65 11.48 -12.65
N ASP A 2 4.37 12.78 -12.65
CA ASP A 2 3.59 13.45 -11.60
C ASP A 2 2.10 13.22 -11.88
N THR A 3 1.68 11.96 -11.80
CA THR A 3 0.30 11.55 -12.06
C THR A 3 -0.53 11.82 -10.82
N THR A 4 -1.42 12.81 -10.91
CA THR A 4 -2.33 13.16 -9.82
C THR A 4 -3.40 12.08 -9.64
N PRO A 5 -3.89 11.85 -8.42
CA PRO A 5 -4.99 10.91 -8.19
C PRO A 5 -6.31 11.36 -8.85
N LEU A 6 -6.38 12.61 -9.34
CA LEU A 6 -7.56 13.23 -9.94
C LEU A 6 -7.68 12.99 -11.46
N THR A 7 -6.85 12.13 -12.03
CA THR A 7 -6.96 11.79 -13.45
C THR A 7 -8.27 11.06 -13.74
N LYS A 8 -8.87 11.33 -14.91
CA LYS A 8 -10.16 10.71 -15.32
C LYS A 8 -10.12 9.19 -15.28
N THR A 9 -8.99 8.59 -15.64
CA THR A 9 -8.80 7.13 -15.64
C THR A 9 -8.86 6.55 -14.22
N VAL A 10 -8.14 7.15 -13.26
CA VAL A 10 -8.18 6.71 -11.86
C VAL A 10 -9.57 6.88 -11.28
N PHE A 11 -10.22 8.02 -11.55
CA PHE A 11 -11.57 8.28 -11.07
C PHE A 11 -12.61 7.30 -11.65
N ALA A 12 -12.47 6.90 -12.92
CA ALA A 12 -13.34 5.91 -13.54
C ALA A 12 -13.22 4.53 -12.88
N GLU A 13 -11.98 4.05 -12.65
CA GLU A 13 -11.73 2.78 -11.95
C GLU A 13 -12.26 2.79 -10.52
N TRP A 14 -11.99 3.86 -9.76
CA TRP A 14 -12.50 4.01 -8.40
C TRP A 14 -14.03 4.01 -8.36
N ASN A 15 -14.69 4.73 -9.26
CA ASN A 15 -16.15 4.73 -9.33
C ASN A 15 -16.73 3.37 -9.71
N ASN A 16 -16.04 2.59 -10.56
CA ASN A 16 -16.50 1.25 -10.91
C ASN A 16 -16.53 0.33 -9.68
N LEU A 17 -15.45 0.37 -8.89
CA LEU A 17 -15.34 -0.39 -7.64
C LEU A 17 -16.40 0.05 -6.62
N ILE A 18 -16.58 1.35 -6.41
CA ILE A 18 -17.57 1.86 -5.47
C ILE A 18 -19.00 1.56 -5.90
N LYS A 19 -19.32 1.65 -7.20
CA LYS A 19 -20.67 1.29 -7.67
C LYS A 19 -21.00 -0.18 -7.43
N LYS A 20 -20.00 -1.06 -7.51
CA LYS A 20 -20.19 -2.50 -7.30
C LYS A 20 -20.22 -2.90 -5.84
N PHE A 21 -19.27 -2.39 -5.05
CA PHE A 21 -19.07 -2.80 -3.65
C PHE A 21 -19.64 -1.78 -2.64
N GLY A 22 -20.23 -0.69 -3.10
CA GLY A 22 -20.90 0.33 -2.29
C GLY A 22 -19.97 1.41 -1.72
N ASN A 23 -18.82 1.05 -1.13
CA ASN A 23 -17.87 2.01 -0.56
C ASN A 23 -16.42 1.51 -0.58
N GLU A 24 -15.47 2.45 -0.42
CA GLU A 24 -14.02 2.17 -0.49
C GLU A 24 -13.53 1.25 0.63
N VAL A 25 -14.01 1.43 1.87
CA VAL A 25 -13.60 0.59 3.00
C VAL A 25 -13.99 -0.87 2.76
N ASN A 26 -15.19 -1.11 2.25
CA ASN A 26 -15.66 -2.46 1.89
C ASN A 26 -14.76 -3.08 0.81
N VAL A 27 -14.37 -2.31 -0.21
CA VAL A 27 -13.43 -2.78 -1.25
C VAL A 27 -12.07 -3.16 -0.66
N LEU A 28 -11.58 -2.38 0.30
CA LEU A 28 -10.25 -2.60 0.89
C LEU A 28 -10.23 -3.69 1.95
N VAL A 29 -11.34 -3.94 2.67
CA VAL A 29 -11.38 -4.82 3.85
C VAL A 29 -12.16 -6.11 3.59
N ASP A 30 -13.44 -6.01 3.20
CA ASP A 30 -14.38 -7.15 3.28
C ASP A 30 -14.72 -7.79 1.93
N ALA A 31 -14.70 -7.02 0.84
CA ALA A 31 -15.14 -7.48 -0.49
C ALA A 31 -14.34 -8.71 -0.97
N PRO A 32 -14.99 -9.71 -1.59
CA PRO A 32 -14.30 -10.93 -2.01
C PRO A 32 -13.28 -10.66 -3.13
N MET A 33 -12.09 -11.26 -3.00
CA MET A 33 -10.97 -10.99 -3.91
C MET A 33 -11.24 -11.44 -5.34
N ASP A 34 -12.02 -12.51 -5.53
CA ASP A 34 -12.38 -13.03 -6.85
C ASP A 34 -13.23 -12.02 -7.64
N GLU A 35 -14.23 -11.41 -6.97
CA GLU A 35 -15.02 -10.36 -7.60
C GLU A 35 -14.19 -9.10 -7.89
N ILE A 36 -13.25 -8.75 -7.01
CA ILE A 36 -12.36 -7.61 -7.27
C ILE A 36 -11.53 -7.88 -8.54
N LYS A 37 -10.92 -9.07 -8.67
CA LYS A 37 -10.12 -9.45 -9.84
C LYS A 37 -10.92 -9.42 -11.16
N GLU A 38 -12.19 -9.79 -11.13
CA GLU A 38 -13.06 -9.75 -12.31
C GLU A 38 -13.45 -8.32 -12.74
N ASN A 39 -13.42 -7.36 -11.82
CA ASN A 39 -13.99 -6.02 -12.04
C ASN A 39 -12.96 -4.89 -12.09
N THR A 40 -11.68 -5.20 -11.90
CA THR A 40 -10.60 -4.23 -12.03
C THR A 40 -9.35 -4.84 -12.64
N ASN A 41 -8.33 -4.02 -12.85
CA ASN A 41 -7.04 -4.47 -13.35
C ASN A 41 -6.34 -5.40 -12.34
N GLU A 42 -5.67 -6.43 -12.84
CA GLU A 42 -4.87 -7.36 -12.04
C GLU A 42 -3.89 -6.65 -11.10
N LYS A 43 -3.30 -5.52 -11.52
CA LYS A 43 -2.41 -4.72 -10.68
C LYS A 43 -3.10 -4.14 -9.45
N ILE A 44 -4.35 -3.68 -9.60
CA ILE A 44 -5.14 -3.09 -8.51
C ILE A 44 -5.59 -4.20 -7.56
N ALA A 45 -6.10 -5.31 -8.11
CA ALA A 45 -6.49 -6.48 -7.32
C ALA A 45 -5.30 -7.03 -6.52
N ASN A 46 -4.11 -7.11 -7.13
CA ASN A 46 -2.89 -7.52 -6.44
C ASN A 46 -2.49 -6.55 -5.33
N ALA A 47 -2.58 -5.24 -5.57
CA ALA A 47 -2.30 -4.24 -4.55
C ALA A 47 -3.22 -4.39 -3.33
N ILE A 48 -4.53 -4.56 -3.54
CA ILE A 48 -5.52 -4.76 -2.47
C ILE A 48 -5.22 -6.07 -1.71
N ARG A 49 -4.88 -7.15 -2.44
CA ARG A 49 -4.50 -8.42 -1.83
C ARG A 49 -3.28 -8.30 -0.92
N VAL A 50 -2.19 -7.72 -1.42
CA VAL A 50 -0.96 -7.51 -0.64
C VAL A 50 -1.24 -6.63 0.58
N PHE A 51 -2.08 -5.61 0.42
CA PHE A 51 -2.51 -4.74 1.51
C PHE A 51 -3.24 -5.52 2.60
N ARG A 52 -4.23 -6.35 2.25
CA ARG A 52 -4.96 -7.21 3.21
C ARG A 52 -4.07 -8.26 3.88
N GLU A 53 -3.13 -8.83 3.13
CA GLU A 53 -2.17 -9.79 3.64
C GLU A 53 -1.03 -9.15 4.46
N ASN A 54 -1.02 -7.82 4.59
CA ASN A 54 0.01 -7.04 5.28
C ASN A 54 1.44 -7.34 4.76
N LYS A 55 1.54 -7.61 3.45
CA LYS A 55 2.81 -7.90 2.74
C LYS A 55 3.40 -6.67 2.06
N VAL A 56 2.86 -5.49 2.34
CA VAL A 56 3.30 -4.23 1.76
C VAL A 56 4.64 -3.83 2.34
N ILE A 57 5.55 -3.35 1.49
CA ILE A 57 6.85 -2.84 1.91
C ILE A 57 6.67 -1.38 2.34
N ILE A 58 6.94 -1.09 3.60
CA ILE A 58 6.75 0.25 4.18
C ILE A 58 8.11 0.86 4.47
N HIS A 59 8.39 1.99 3.82
CA HIS A 59 9.54 2.84 4.11
C HIS A 59 9.08 3.99 5.00
N PRO A 60 9.53 4.07 6.27
CA PRO A 60 9.06 5.10 7.18
C PRO A 60 9.48 6.50 6.72
N GLY A 61 8.61 7.48 7.00
CA GLY A 61 8.89 8.90 6.79
C GLY A 61 9.73 9.52 7.90
N GLY A 62 10.06 10.80 7.77
CA GLY A 62 10.83 11.53 8.79
C GLY A 62 11.21 12.95 8.36
N GLY A 63 11.34 13.85 9.35
CA GLY A 63 11.79 15.24 9.11
C GLY A 63 10.87 16.06 8.21
N GLY A 64 9.55 15.87 8.31
CA GLY A 64 8.55 16.56 7.49
C GLY A 64 8.19 15.87 6.17
N ARG A 65 8.68 14.65 5.92
CA ARG A 65 8.33 13.85 4.73
C ARG A 65 7.52 12.61 5.11
N TYR A 66 6.46 12.35 4.35
CA TYR A 66 5.70 11.10 4.43
C TYR A 66 6.56 9.89 4.04
N GLY A 67 6.22 8.72 4.58
CA GLY A 67 6.79 7.45 4.18
C GLY A 67 6.39 7.06 2.76
N ARG A 68 7.03 6.01 2.24
CA ARG A 68 6.69 5.44 0.93
C ARG A 68 6.26 4.00 1.07
N ILE A 69 5.33 3.61 0.20
CA ILE A 69 4.81 2.26 0.11
C ILE A 69 5.27 1.67 -1.22
N GLU A 70 5.75 0.43 -1.17
CA GLU A 70 6.09 -0.37 -2.34
C GLU A 70 5.33 -1.70 -2.30
N LEU A 71 4.83 -2.12 -3.46
CA LEU A 71 4.23 -3.44 -3.61
C LEU A 71 5.35 -4.45 -3.88
N PRO A 72 5.40 -5.59 -3.17
CA PRO A 72 6.33 -6.65 -3.47
C PRO A 72 6.00 -7.19 -4.87
N ASP A 73 7.00 -7.21 -5.74
CA ASP A 73 6.92 -7.98 -6.96
C ASP A 73 7.02 -9.47 -6.58
N ASP A 74 6.47 -10.39 -7.37
CA ASP A 74 6.55 -11.84 -7.08
C ASP A 74 8.01 -12.35 -6.94
N LYS A 75 8.99 -11.49 -7.27
CA LYS A 75 10.44 -11.73 -7.21
C LYS A 75 11.14 -11.13 -5.98
N THR A 76 10.49 -10.27 -5.19
CA THR A 76 11.13 -9.53 -4.10
C THR A 76 10.49 -9.84 -2.74
N THR A 77 11.03 -10.83 -2.04
CA THR A 77 10.71 -11.06 -0.63
C THR A 77 11.41 -10.01 0.24
N TRP A 78 10.75 -8.89 0.52
CA TRP A 78 11.28 -7.95 1.51
C TRP A 78 11.12 -8.55 2.90
N LYS A 79 12.24 -8.74 3.61
CA LYS A 79 12.23 -9.08 5.02
C LYS A 79 12.16 -7.77 5.78
N GLN A 80 11.17 -7.61 6.67
CA GLN A 80 11.19 -6.49 7.61
C GLN A 80 12.55 -6.48 8.31
N PRO A 81 13.31 -5.37 8.28
CA PRO A 81 14.52 -5.26 9.06
C PRO A 81 14.08 -5.49 10.51
N LYS A 82 14.70 -6.48 11.17
CA LYS A 82 14.47 -6.66 12.60
C LYS A 82 14.69 -5.29 13.25
N SER A 83 13.77 -4.87 14.09
CA SER A 83 13.94 -3.72 14.97
C SER A 83 15.17 -3.99 15.85
N GLY A 84 16.36 -3.69 15.32
CA GLY A 84 17.51 -3.40 16.17
C GLY A 84 17.04 -2.24 17.02
N GLY A 85 16.94 -2.47 18.33
CA GLY A 85 16.34 -1.53 19.27
C GLY A 85 16.78 -0.10 18.98
N GLN A 86 15.83 0.84 19.08
CA GLN A 86 16.10 2.26 18.89
C GLN A 86 17.31 2.64 19.74
N LYS A 87 18.40 3.06 19.08
CA LYS A 87 19.60 3.56 19.76
C LYS A 87 19.21 4.80 20.58
N SER A 88 19.71 4.87 21.80
CA SER A 88 19.42 5.98 22.69
C SER A 88 20.22 7.21 22.27
N LEU A 89 19.74 8.42 22.61
CA LEU A 89 20.50 9.66 22.42
C LEU A 89 21.85 9.64 23.15
N PHE A 90 21.98 8.85 24.21
CA PHE A 90 23.23 8.67 24.95
C PHE A 90 24.26 7.83 24.17
N ASP A 91 23.83 7.08 23.15
CA ASP A 91 24.74 6.29 22.32
C ASP A 91 25.53 7.18 21.33
N PHE A 92 25.18 8.47 21.22
CA PHE A 92 25.82 9.45 20.33
C PHE A 92 26.56 10.57 21.08
N VAL A 93 26.46 10.63 22.41
CA VAL A 93 27.17 11.62 23.23
C VAL A 93 28.39 10.94 23.83
N GLY A 94 29.46 10.82 23.05
CA GLY A 94 30.68 10.14 23.48
C GLY A 94 31.76 10.02 22.41
N GLU A 95 32.23 11.16 21.88
CA GLU A 95 33.64 11.46 21.56
C GLU A 95 33.82 12.98 21.54
#